data_AF-A0A4R4VLK3-F1
#
_entry.id   AF-A0A4R4VLK3-F1
#
_cell.length_a   1.000
_cell.length_b   1.000
_cell.length_c   1.000
_cell.angle_alpha   90.00
_cell.angle_beta   90.00
_cell.angle_gamma   90.00
#
_symmetry.space_group_name_H-M   'P 1'
#
loop_
_entity.id
_entity.type
_entity.pdbx_description
1 polymer ?
#
loop_
_entity_poly.entity_id
_entity_poly.type
_entity_poly.pdbx_seq_one_letter_code
_entity_poly.pdbx_strand_id
1 'polypeptide(L)'
;MNDLNGLITSLRPNTEDAYQRRREADLARAFATRRRRGISLRLRLMAVAAPVALAGIVAAVALAPNAAPSPDHSAATDHDVRTSSLHQFVLMSSKEPGIRVFLCKQDSPWPACGGIMADPPGRGTAITEQQKADVERTLGELPGVVSVTFEDQAAALARFRKFAPQMTDVETEDMNESFLVTMEPGADYSPVITRAKSMPGVSNAFEQVPAPQTPPASTSRPAE
;
A
#
# COMPACT_ATOMS: atom_id res chain seq x y z
N MET A 1 -14.34 -16.17 55.07
CA MET A 1 -13.71 -17.23 54.26
C MET A 1 -14.18 -17.05 52.83
N ASN A 2 -13.24 -17.08 51.88
CA ASN A 2 -13.39 -17.07 50.42
C ASN A 2 -13.34 -15.70 49.72
N ASP A 3 -12.12 -15.15 49.64
CA ASP A 3 -11.77 -14.19 48.58
C ASP A 3 -10.32 -14.44 48.11
N LEU A 4 -10.12 -15.57 47.44
CA LEU A 4 -8.80 -16.04 46.96
C LEU A 4 -8.75 -16.27 45.43
N ASN A 5 -9.87 -16.10 44.71
CA ASN A 5 -9.92 -16.32 43.27
C ASN A 5 -9.58 -15.07 42.43
N GLY A 6 -9.50 -13.88 43.04
CA GLY A 6 -9.17 -12.63 42.32
C GLY A 6 -7.68 -12.39 42.06
N LEU A 7 -6.78 -13.14 42.70
CA LEU A 7 -5.33 -12.91 42.62
C LEU A 7 -4.60 -13.78 41.58
N ILE A 8 -5.26 -14.78 40.99
CA ILE A 8 -4.60 -15.72 40.07
C ILE A 8 -4.60 -15.21 38.61
N THR A 9 -5.47 -14.27 38.24
CA THR A 9 -5.58 -13.75 36.87
C THR A 9 -4.62 -12.59 36.53
N SER A 10 -3.88 -12.06 37.50
CA SER A 10 -2.98 -10.90 37.32
C SER A 10 -1.55 -11.28 36.87
N LEU A 11 -1.22 -12.57 36.81
CA LEU A 11 0.16 -13.04 36.52
C LEU A 11 0.32 -13.77 35.18
N ARG A 12 -0.67 -13.71 34.27
CA ARG A 12 -0.45 -14.20 32.91
C ARG A 12 0.32 -13.14 32.11
N PRO A 13 1.59 -13.40 31.73
CA PRO A 13 2.34 -12.48 30.90
C PRO A 13 1.61 -12.31 29.57
N ASN A 14 1.36 -11.06 29.20
CA ASN A 14 0.68 -10.71 27.96
C ASN A 14 1.57 -11.13 26.76
N THR A 15 1.23 -12.25 26.13
CA THR A 15 2.00 -12.86 25.04
C THR A 15 2.04 -11.97 23.80
N GLU A 16 1.05 -11.11 23.62
CA GLU A 16 0.99 -10.09 22.57
C GLU A 16 2.19 -9.12 22.66
N ASP A 17 2.55 -8.75 23.89
CA ASP A 17 3.56 -7.74 24.21
C ASP A 17 4.99 -8.29 24.01
N ALA A 18 5.17 -9.58 24.25
CA ALA A 18 6.40 -10.29 23.92
C ALA A 18 6.60 -10.45 22.41
N TYR A 19 5.51 -10.69 21.67
CA TYR A 19 5.56 -10.81 20.20
C TYR A 19 5.91 -9.48 19.54
N GLN A 20 5.28 -8.38 19.97
CA GLN A 20 5.57 -7.04 19.44
C GLN A 20 7.02 -6.62 19.68
N ARG A 21 7.55 -6.81 20.90
CA ARG A 21 8.95 -6.49 21.19
C ARG A 21 9.95 -7.28 20.34
N ARG A 22 9.63 -8.53 20.00
CA ARG A 22 10.49 -9.36 19.13
C ARG A 22 10.48 -8.86 17.69
N ARG A 23 9.30 -8.49 17.17
CA ARG A 23 9.13 -7.92 15.83
C ARG A 23 9.87 -6.59 15.67
N GLU A 24 9.77 -5.70 16.65
CA GLU A 24 10.49 -4.41 16.63
C GLU A 24 12.01 -4.61 16.67
N ALA A 25 12.50 -5.55 17.49
CA ALA A 25 13.93 -5.87 17.56
C ALA A 25 14.48 -6.45 16.25
N ASP A 26 13.69 -7.25 15.54
CA ASP A 26 14.09 -7.82 14.25
C ASP A 26 14.07 -6.77 13.12
N LEU A 27 13.08 -5.86 13.12
CA LEU A 27 13.06 -4.72 12.19
C LEU A 27 14.26 -3.79 12.42
N ALA A 28 14.58 -3.46 13.68
CA ALA A 28 15.75 -2.64 14.01
C ALA A 28 17.07 -3.29 13.52
N ARG A 29 17.21 -4.62 13.64
CA ARG A 29 18.37 -5.37 13.12
C ARG A 29 18.45 -5.36 11.59
N ALA A 30 17.31 -5.46 10.90
CA ALA A 30 17.27 -5.40 9.44
C ALA A 30 17.72 -4.05 8.89
N PHE A 31 17.31 -2.95 9.53
CA PHE A 31 17.72 -1.60 9.11
C PHE A 31 19.17 -1.25 9.47
N ALA A 32 19.67 -1.74 10.61
CA ALA A 32 21.06 -1.52 11.02
C ALA A 32 22.09 -2.20 10.07
N THR A 33 21.73 -3.34 9.48
CA THR A 33 22.63 -4.10 8.60
C THR A 33 22.67 -3.56 7.17
N ARG A 34 21.61 -2.92 6.68
CA ARG A 34 21.54 -2.40 5.29
C ARG A 34 22.41 -1.17 5.06
N ARG A 35 22.67 -0.35 6.10
CA ARG A 35 23.40 0.93 5.96
C ARG A 35 24.91 0.79 5.76
N ARG A 36 25.50 -0.40 5.96
CA ARG A 36 26.97 -0.60 5.86
C ARG A 36 27.47 -1.24 4.55
N ARG A 37 26.60 -1.68 3.64
CA ARG A 37 27.03 -2.40 2.41
C ARG A 37 27.00 -1.57 1.12
N GLY A 38 26.78 -0.25 1.20
CA GLY A 38 26.48 0.57 0.02
C GLY A 38 27.52 1.63 -0.39
N ILE A 39 28.81 1.55 -0.02
CA ILE A 39 29.80 2.59 -0.41
C ILE A 39 31.18 2.06 -0.87
N SER A 40 31.48 0.75 -0.92
CA SER A 40 32.87 0.30 -1.21
C SER A 40 33.11 -0.46 -2.54
N LEU A 41 32.36 -0.16 -3.60
CA LEU A 41 32.61 -0.78 -4.92
C LEU A 41 32.52 0.27 -6.04
N ARG A 42 33.46 1.20 -6.07
CA ARG A 42 33.95 1.93 -7.26
C ARG A 42 34.99 2.94 -6.80
N LEU A 43 36.27 2.60 -6.92
CA LEU A 43 37.41 3.50 -7.22
C LEU A 43 38.73 2.73 -6.97
N ARG A 44 39.01 1.75 -7.83
CA ARG A 44 40.37 1.25 -8.04
C ARG A 44 40.51 0.86 -9.51
N LEU A 45 40.82 1.85 -10.34
CA LEU A 45 41.56 1.73 -11.60
C LEU A 45 41.55 3.12 -12.25
N MET A 46 42.64 3.85 -12.08
CA MET A 46 43.35 4.59 -13.12
C MET A 46 44.46 5.38 -12.42
N ALA A 47 45.65 4.78 -12.37
CA ALA A 47 46.90 5.47 -12.09
C ALA A 47 47.77 5.30 -13.33
N VAL A 48 47.74 6.27 -14.23
CA VAL A 48 48.86 6.57 -15.12
C VAL A 48 49.03 8.09 -15.11
N ALA A 49 50.22 8.51 -14.72
CA ALA A 49 50.62 9.88 -14.46
C ALA A 49 51.05 10.60 -15.74
N ALA A 50 50.79 11.91 -15.80
CA ALA A 50 51.73 12.91 -16.32
C ALA A 50 51.32 14.33 -15.86
N PRO A 51 52.26 15.28 -15.69
CA PRO A 51 52.14 16.33 -14.69
C PRO A 51 52.12 17.77 -15.26
N VAL A 52 51.83 18.71 -14.35
CA VAL A 52 52.14 20.16 -14.35
C VAL A 52 51.35 21.09 -15.29
N ALA A 53 50.49 21.92 -14.69
CA ALA A 53 50.59 23.38 -14.79
C ALA A 53 49.80 24.05 -13.64
N LEU A 54 50.53 24.71 -12.74
CA LEU A 54 50.05 25.70 -11.78
C LEU A 54 49.52 26.93 -12.52
N ALA A 55 48.32 27.41 -12.17
CA ALA A 55 47.99 28.84 -12.08
C ALA A 55 46.54 29.05 -11.64
N GLY A 56 46.31 30.00 -10.75
CA GLY A 56 45.07 30.78 -10.73
C GLY A 56 44.10 30.52 -9.59
N ILE A 57 44.39 31.10 -8.43
CA ILE A 57 43.42 31.42 -7.37
C ILE A 57 42.46 32.49 -7.88
N VAL A 58 41.15 32.31 -7.73
CA VAL A 58 40.24 33.39 -7.28
C VAL A 58 39.14 32.78 -6.41
N ALA A 59 39.24 33.05 -5.10
CA ALA A 59 38.13 32.90 -4.18
C ALA A 59 37.13 34.03 -4.44
N ALA A 60 35.93 33.71 -4.93
CA ALA A 60 34.79 34.61 -4.87
C ALA A 60 33.88 34.14 -3.73
N VAL A 61 34.14 34.64 -2.52
CA VAL A 61 33.16 34.65 -1.44
C VAL A 61 32.14 35.73 -1.81
N ALA A 62 31.12 35.34 -2.56
CA ALA A 62 29.94 36.17 -2.75
C ALA A 62 29.03 35.99 -1.53
N LEU A 63 29.07 36.99 -0.65
CA LEU A 63 28.00 37.27 0.31
C LEU A 63 26.71 37.54 -0.48
N ALA A 64 25.77 36.60 -0.41
CA ALA A 64 24.38 36.83 -0.81
C ALA A 64 23.47 36.66 0.42
N PRO A 65 22.47 37.53 0.58
CA PRO A 65 21.69 37.68 1.80
C PRO A 65 20.68 36.54 1.99
N ASN A 66 20.21 36.39 3.22
CA ASN A 66 19.08 35.57 3.65
C ASN A 66 18.03 35.35 2.54
N ALA A 67 18.13 34.24 1.82
CA ALA A 67 17.03 33.72 1.04
C ALA A 67 16.08 33.05 2.03
N ALA A 68 14.88 33.62 2.15
CA ALA A 68 13.77 33.02 2.84
C ALA A 68 13.56 31.57 2.36
N PRO A 69 13.13 30.65 3.23
CA PRO A 69 12.73 29.32 2.79
C PRO A 69 11.56 29.46 1.81
N SER A 70 11.78 29.10 0.54
CA SER A 70 10.70 28.96 -0.45
C SER A 70 9.68 27.95 0.08
N PRO A 71 8.39 28.30 0.20
CA PRO A 71 7.37 27.38 0.63
C PRO A 71 6.82 26.60 -0.57
N ASP A 72 7.67 25.83 -1.24
CA ASP A 72 7.21 24.86 -2.25
C ASP A 72 7.57 23.46 -1.75
N HIS A 73 7.03 23.12 -0.59
CA HIS A 73 6.96 21.74 -0.14
C HIS A 73 5.78 21.06 -0.85
N SER A 74 6.13 20.07 -1.67
CA SER A 74 5.30 18.89 -1.96
C SER A 74 4.02 19.15 -2.78
N ALA A 75 4.19 19.39 -4.07
CA ALA A 75 3.16 19.10 -5.06
C ALA A 75 3.13 17.60 -5.40
N ALA A 76 3.06 16.74 -4.37
CA ALA A 76 2.21 15.56 -4.56
C ALA A 76 0.81 16.17 -4.65
N THR A 77 0.21 16.18 -5.83
CA THR A 77 -1.13 16.75 -5.99
C THR A 77 -2.04 16.11 -4.95
N ASP A 78 -2.93 16.90 -4.35
CA ASP A 78 -3.88 16.45 -3.32
C ASP A 78 -4.63 15.15 -3.74
N HIS A 79 -4.75 14.91 -5.06
CA HIS A 79 -5.23 13.66 -5.67
C HIS A 79 -4.46 12.39 -5.30
N ASP A 80 -3.13 12.40 -5.27
CA ASP A 80 -2.33 11.15 -5.10
C ASP A 80 -2.37 10.63 -3.66
N VAL A 81 -2.42 11.55 -2.69
CA VAL A 81 -2.58 11.21 -1.26
C VAL A 81 -4.00 10.73 -0.98
N ARG A 82 -5.00 11.35 -1.61
CA ARG A 82 -6.40 10.94 -1.52
C ARG A 82 -6.61 9.55 -2.11
N THR A 83 -6.15 9.28 -3.34
CA THR A 83 -6.33 7.97 -4.00
C THR A 83 -5.73 6.81 -3.18
N SER A 84 -4.54 7.00 -2.60
CA SER A 84 -3.93 5.98 -1.72
C SER A 84 -4.77 5.69 -0.46
N SER A 85 -5.38 6.73 0.11
CA SER A 85 -6.24 6.60 1.31
C SER A 85 -7.57 5.90 0.96
N LEU A 86 -8.17 6.25 -0.18
CA LEU A 86 -9.42 5.68 -0.68
C LEU A 86 -9.31 4.16 -0.91
N HIS A 87 -8.17 3.69 -1.43
CA HIS A 87 -7.90 2.28 -1.63
C HIS A 87 -7.99 1.48 -0.32
N GLN A 88 -7.50 2.04 0.79
CA GLN A 88 -7.48 1.35 2.07
C GLN A 88 -8.88 1.23 2.69
N PHE A 89 -9.74 2.24 2.51
CA PHE A 89 -11.13 2.22 2.97
C PHE A 89 -12.01 1.23 2.17
N VAL A 90 -11.81 1.12 0.86
CA VAL A 90 -12.56 0.18 0.01
C VAL A 90 -12.26 -1.29 0.37
N LEU A 91 -11.05 -1.58 0.84
CA LEU A 91 -10.66 -2.95 1.24
C LEU A 91 -11.34 -3.42 2.53
N MET A 92 -11.78 -2.50 3.40
CA MET A 92 -12.40 -2.83 4.69
C MET A 92 -13.94 -2.87 4.63
N SER A 93 -14.50 -2.75 3.44
CA SER A 93 -15.90 -2.39 3.24
C SER A 93 -16.80 -3.57 2.85
N SER A 94 -16.26 -4.75 2.55
CA SER A 94 -17.12 -5.85 2.15
C SER A 94 -17.71 -6.59 3.34
N LYS A 95 -18.90 -7.16 3.11
CA LYS A 95 -19.45 -8.22 3.97
C LYS A 95 -18.83 -9.58 3.67
N GLU A 96 -18.29 -9.75 2.46
CA GLU A 96 -17.80 -11.03 1.96
C GLU A 96 -16.26 -11.05 1.91
N PRO A 97 -15.63 -12.07 2.51
CA PRO A 97 -14.19 -12.27 2.38
C PRO A 97 -13.85 -12.63 0.94
N GLY A 98 -12.75 -12.10 0.43
CA GLY A 98 -12.30 -12.37 -0.93
C GLY A 98 -10.98 -11.68 -1.24
N ILE A 99 -10.63 -11.60 -2.52
CA ILE A 99 -9.46 -10.86 -2.99
C ILE A 99 -9.95 -9.76 -3.92
N ARG A 100 -9.48 -8.54 -3.71
CA ARG A 100 -9.71 -7.42 -4.63
C ARG A 100 -8.47 -7.18 -5.47
N VAL A 101 -8.64 -7.25 -6.79
CA VAL A 101 -7.57 -7.03 -7.78
C VAL A 101 -7.87 -5.72 -8.49
N PHE A 102 -7.09 -4.68 -8.20
CA PHE A 102 -7.24 -3.37 -8.82
C PHE A 102 -6.49 -3.32 -10.14
N LEU A 103 -7.12 -2.72 -11.15
CA LEU A 103 -6.54 -2.57 -12.48
C LEU A 103 -5.75 -1.26 -12.59
N CYS A 104 -4.83 -1.22 -13.54
CA CYS A 104 -4.11 -0.02 -13.92
C CYS A 104 -5.06 0.94 -14.63
N LYS A 105 -5.05 2.20 -14.20
CA LYS A 105 -5.75 3.30 -14.85
C LYS A 105 -4.79 4.22 -15.57
N GLN A 106 -5.32 5.07 -16.45
CA GLN A 106 -4.55 6.10 -17.11
C GLN A 106 -3.91 7.02 -16.07
N ASP A 107 -2.66 7.41 -16.31
CA ASP A 107 -1.87 8.29 -15.44
C ASP A 107 -1.64 7.73 -14.02
N SER A 108 -1.74 6.40 -13.88
CA SER A 108 -1.48 5.75 -12.59
C SER A 108 -0.03 5.99 -12.12
N PRO A 109 0.19 6.42 -10.87
CA PRO A 109 1.53 6.62 -10.32
C PRO A 109 2.23 5.30 -9.96
N TRP A 110 1.53 4.16 -10.04
CA TRP A 110 2.04 2.87 -9.59
C TRP A 110 3.10 2.32 -10.56
N PRO A 111 4.28 1.87 -10.06
CA PRO A 111 5.30 1.26 -10.90
C PRO A 111 4.83 0.02 -11.68
N ALA A 112 3.90 -0.75 -11.11
CA ALA A 112 3.28 -1.90 -11.79
C ALA A 112 2.52 -1.50 -13.08
N CYS A 113 2.09 -0.25 -13.15
CA CYS A 113 1.39 0.32 -14.30
C CYS A 113 2.32 1.13 -15.22
N GLY A 114 3.63 1.07 -15.02
CA GLY A 114 4.60 1.91 -15.74
C GLY A 114 4.69 3.35 -15.22
N GLY A 115 4.01 3.66 -14.11
CA GLY A 115 4.14 4.95 -13.43
C GLY A 115 5.50 5.12 -12.76
N ILE A 116 5.89 6.36 -12.51
CA ILE A 116 7.11 6.67 -11.75
C ILE A 116 6.71 7.59 -10.61
N MET A 117 7.01 7.19 -9.37
CA MET A 117 6.86 8.03 -8.17
C MET A 117 8.01 9.07 -8.10
N ALA A 118 8.14 9.89 -9.13
CA ALA A 118 9.08 11.00 -9.23
C ALA A 118 8.30 12.32 -9.39
N ASP A 119 9.00 13.45 -9.38
CA ASP A 119 8.43 14.77 -9.69
C ASP A 119 9.06 15.31 -10.99
N PRO A 120 8.29 15.48 -12.09
CA PRO A 120 6.87 15.14 -12.22
C PRO A 120 6.63 13.63 -12.26
N PRO A 121 5.45 13.15 -11.83
CA PRO A 121 5.14 11.73 -11.83
C PRO A 121 5.13 11.18 -13.25
N GLY A 122 5.74 10.01 -13.42
CA GLY A 122 5.62 9.23 -14.65
C GLY A 122 4.19 8.73 -14.79
N ARG A 123 3.65 8.82 -15.99
CA ARG A 123 2.25 8.46 -16.28
C ARG A 123 2.15 6.98 -16.63
N GLY A 124 1.55 6.21 -15.73
CA GLY A 124 1.20 4.82 -16.01
C GLY A 124 0.17 4.69 -17.11
N THR A 125 0.13 3.51 -17.73
CA THR A 125 -0.82 3.18 -18.80
C THR A 125 -2.01 2.42 -18.24
N ALA A 126 -3.21 2.74 -18.74
CA ALA A 126 -4.41 1.97 -18.45
C ALA A 126 -4.28 0.51 -18.94
N ILE A 127 -4.98 -0.40 -18.26
CA ILE A 127 -5.16 -1.77 -18.74
C ILE A 127 -5.90 -1.77 -20.09
N THR A 128 -5.54 -2.69 -20.99
CA THR A 128 -6.29 -2.90 -22.23
C THR A 128 -7.45 -3.87 -22.02
N GLU A 129 -8.48 -3.83 -22.88
CA GLU A 129 -9.60 -4.79 -22.80
C GLU A 129 -9.14 -6.25 -22.95
N GLN A 130 -8.12 -6.50 -23.77
CA GLN A 130 -7.54 -7.83 -23.88
C GLN A 130 -6.86 -8.27 -22.57
N GLN A 131 -6.09 -7.38 -21.93
CA GLN A 131 -5.49 -7.67 -20.64
C GLN A 131 -6.55 -7.88 -19.55
N LYS A 132 -7.63 -7.10 -19.56
CA LYS A 132 -8.76 -7.24 -18.63
C LYS A 132 -9.40 -8.63 -18.76
N ALA A 133 -9.69 -9.08 -19.98
CA ALA A 133 -10.20 -10.43 -20.25
C ALA A 133 -9.21 -11.53 -19.84
N ASP A 134 -7.91 -11.32 -20.05
CA ASP A 134 -6.86 -12.26 -19.64
C ASP A 134 -6.74 -12.37 -18.12
N VAL A 135 -6.90 -11.25 -17.40
CA VAL A 135 -6.97 -11.19 -15.93
C VAL A 135 -8.17 -11.97 -15.42
N GLU A 136 -9.37 -11.68 -15.93
CA GLU A 136 -10.60 -12.36 -15.53
C GLU A 136 -10.49 -13.89 -15.71
N ARG A 137 -10.10 -14.33 -16.91
CA ARG A 137 -9.92 -15.75 -17.23
C ARG A 137 -8.88 -16.41 -16.33
N THR A 138 -7.70 -15.81 -16.22
CA THR A 138 -6.60 -16.41 -15.42
C THR A 138 -6.99 -16.54 -13.96
N LEU A 139 -7.66 -15.52 -13.39
CA LEU A 139 -8.12 -15.59 -12.00
C LEU A 139 -9.17 -16.68 -11.82
N GLY A 140 -10.11 -16.83 -12.76
CA GLY A 140 -11.15 -17.85 -12.70
C GLY A 140 -10.63 -19.29 -12.82
N GLU A 141 -9.45 -19.49 -13.42
CA GLU A 141 -8.81 -20.81 -13.57
C GLU A 141 -7.95 -21.22 -12.36
N LEU A 142 -7.77 -20.34 -11.37
CA LEU A 142 -6.90 -20.63 -10.23
C LEU A 142 -7.58 -21.56 -9.20
N PRO A 143 -6.83 -22.50 -8.59
CA PRO A 143 -7.36 -23.35 -7.54
C PRO A 143 -7.93 -22.54 -6.37
N GLY A 144 -9.10 -22.96 -5.88
CA GLY A 144 -9.79 -22.32 -4.76
C GLY A 144 -10.56 -21.05 -5.12
N VAL A 145 -10.59 -20.63 -6.39
CA VAL A 145 -11.45 -19.51 -6.84
C VAL A 145 -12.85 -20.04 -7.17
N VAL A 146 -13.87 -19.43 -6.56
CA VAL A 146 -15.29 -19.76 -6.78
C VAL A 146 -15.89 -18.90 -7.87
N SER A 147 -15.58 -17.60 -7.87
CA SER A 147 -16.10 -16.66 -8.86
C SER A 147 -15.19 -15.44 -8.99
N VAL A 148 -15.21 -14.83 -10.17
CA VAL A 148 -14.56 -13.55 -10.46
C VAL A 148 -15.62 -12.59 -10.97
N THR A 149 -15.78 -11.45 -10.32
CA THR A 149 -16.78 -10.45 -10.67
C THR A 149 -16.09 -9.14 -11.00
N PHE A 150 -16.30 -8.63 -12.21
CA PHE A 150 -15.81 -7.32 -12.60
C PHE A 150 -16.61 -6.21 -11.91
N GLU A 151 -15.91 -5.17 -11.52
CA GLU A 151 -16.47 -3.93 -11.02
C GLU A 151 -15.89 -2.74 -11.75
N ASP A 152 -16.78 -1.99 -12.41
CA ASP A 152 -16.46 -0.73 -13.04
C ASP A 152 -16.30 0.42 -12.04
N GLN A 153 -15.85 1.57 -12.55
CA GLN A 153 -15.61 2.76 -11.74
C GLN A 153 -16.88 3.31 -11.07
N ALA A 154 -18.03 3.24 -11.74
CA ALA A 154 -19.30 3.77 -11.22
C ALA A 154 -19.82 2.93 -10.05
N ALA A 155 -19.74 1.61 -10.16
CA ALA A 155 -20.03 0.67 -9.09
C ALA A 155 -19.05 0.82 -7.92
N ALA A 156 -17.76 1.01 -8.21
CA ALA A 156 -16.75 1.30 -7.20
C ALA A 156 -17.06 2.61 -6.43
N LEU A 157 -17.45 3.69 -7.13
CA LEU A 157 -17.85 4.96 -6.51
C LEU A 157 -19.12 4.80 -5.66
N ALA A 158 -20.12 4.09 -6.19
CA ALA A 158 -21.37 3.84 -5.48
C ALA A 158 -21.13 3.04 -4.19
N ARG A 159 -20.23 2.05 -4.21
CA ARG A 159 -19.78 1.41 -2.96
C ARG A 159 -19.05 2.42 -2.09
N PHE A 160 -18.04 3.12 -2.61
CA PHE A 160 -17.25 4.07 -1.83
C PHE A 160 -18.13 5.06 -1.05
N ARG A 161 -19.15 5.65 -1.68
CA ARG A 161 -20.10 6.57 -1.01
C ARG A 161 -20.94 5.95 0.10
N LYS A 162 -21.17 4.63 0.09
CA LYS A 162 -21.84 3.95 1.21
C LYS A 162 -20.95 3.89 2.45
N PHE A 163 -19.63 3.86 2.28
CA PHE A 163 -18.67 3.70 3.37
C PHE A 163 -18.06 5.02 3.84
N ALA A 164 -17.89 5.98 2.94
CA ALA A 164 -17.41 7.31 3.24
C ALA A 164 -18.39 8.38 2.69
N PRO A 165 -19.64 8.44 3.19
CA PRO A 165 -20.64 9.39 2.70
C PRO A 165 -20.23 10.86 2.87
N GLN A 166 -19.30 11.15 3.77
CA GLN A 166 -18.73 12.48 3.99
C GLN A 166 -17.71 12.92 2.93
N MET A 167 -17.17 12.00 2.12
CA MET A 167 -16.20 12.30 1.06
C MET A 167 -16.93 12.51 -0.27
N THR A 168 -17.54 13.69 -0.42
CA THR A 168 -18.41 14.01 -1.57
C THR A 168 -17.68 14.49 -2.81
N ASP A 169 -16.40 14.84 -2.66
CA ASP A 169 -15.50 15.38 -3.67
C ASP A 169 -14.77 14.31 -4.51
N VAL A 170 -15.04 13.03 -4.22
CA VAL A 170 -14.54 11.91 -5.01
C VAL A 170 -15.44 11.69 -6.23
N GLU A 171 -14.83 11.69 -7.42
CA GLU A 171 -15.52 11.49 -8.69
C GLU A 171 -15.34 10.05 -9.22
N THR A 172 -15.93 9.75 -10.38
CA THR A 172 -15.91 8.38 -10.93
C THR A 172 -14.51 8.03 -11.43
N GLU A 173 -13.83 9.01 -12.02
CA GLU A 173 -12.50 8.96 -12.61
C GLU A 173 -11.41 8.70 -11.55
N ASP A 174 -11.71 9.02 -10.29
CA ASP A 174 -10.86 8.69 -9.14
C ASP A 174 -10.83 7.20 -8.84
N MET A 175 -11.91 6.48 -9.16
CA MET A 175 -12.04 5.07 -8.86
C MET A 175 -11.25 4.21 -9.83
N ASN A 176 -10.63 3.16 -9.29
CA ASN A 176 -10.04 2.10 -10.09
C ASN A 176 -11.10 1.03 -10.38
N GLU A 177 -11.14 0.58 -11.63
CA GLU A 177 -11.77 -0.69 -11.95
C GLU A 177 -11.10 -1.82 -11.17
N SER A 178 -11.86 -2.85 -10.81
CA SER A 178 -11.32 -3.99 -10.08
C SER A 178 -12.07 -5.28 -10.36
N PHE A 179 -11.43 -6.41 -10.07
CA PHE A 179 -12.10 -7.69 -9.93
C PHE A 179 -12.24 -8.02 -8.45
N LEU A 180 -13.43 -8.49 -8.07
CA LEU A 180 -13.67 -9.18 -6.82
C LEU A 180 -13.58 -10.69 -7.08
N VAL A 181 -12.61 -11.33 -6.45
CA VAL A 181 -12.39 -12.78 -6.52
C VAL A 181 -12.92 -13.39 -5.22
N THR A 182 -13.93 -14.23 -5.34
CA THR A 182 -14.48 -15.01 -4.23
C THR A 182 -13.71 -16.32 -4.13
N MET A 183 -13.26 -16.64 -2.92
CA MET A 183 -12.46 -17.83 -2.64
C MET A 183 -13.29 -18.90 -1.94
N GLU A 184 -12.92 -20.17 -2.09
CA GLU A 184 -13.46 -21.26 -1.29
C GLU A 184 -13.18 -21.03 0.20
N PRO A 185 -14.11 -21.38 1.11
CA PRO A 185 -13.88 -21.25 2.55
C PRO A 185 -12.63 -22.01 2.99
N GLY A 186 -11.68 -21.29 3.63
CA GLY A 186 -10.43 -21.88 4.13
C GLY A 186 -9.33 -22.07 3.08
N ALA A 187 -9.54 -21.62 1.84
CA ALA A 187 -8.48 -21.60 0.83
C ALA A 187 -7.32 -20.67 1.21
N ASP A 188 -6.11 -20.96 0.73
CA ASP A 188 -4.98 -20.04 0.83
C ASP A 188 -5.06 -18.98 -0.27
N TYR A 189 -5.14 -17.70 0.12
CA TYR A 189 -5.30 -16.58 -0.80
C TYR A 189 -3.96 -16.13 -1.39
N SER A 190 -2.84 -16.50 -0.74
CA SER A 190 -1.50 -16.04 -1.08
C SER A 190 -1.08 -16.36 -2.53
N PRO A 191 -1.34 -17.57 -3.07
CA PRO A 191 -1.02 -17.90 -4.46
C PRO A 191 -1.82 -17.05 -5.45
N VAL A 192 -3.10 -16.81 -5.17
CA VAL A 192 -3.99 -16.02 -6.04
C VAL A 192 -3.56 -14.55 -6.04
N ILE A 193 -3.29 -13.97 -4.87
CA ILE A 193 -2.78 -12.59 -4.76
C ILE A 193 -1.44 -12.44 -5.48
N THR A 194 -0.51 -13.39 -5.28
CA THR A 194 0.80 -13.38 -5.93
C THR A 194 0.66 -13.47 -7.44
N ARG A 195 -0.22 -14.36 -7.93
CA ARG A 195 -0.50 -14.49 -9.35
C ARG A 195 -1.09 -13.21 -9.91
N ALA A 196 -2.12 -12.64 -9.27
CA ALA A 196 -2.77 -11.41 -9.70
C ALA A 196 -1.77 -10.25 -9.85
N LYS A 197 -0.90 -10.04 -8.84
CA LYS A 197 0.13 -8.98 -8.87
C LYS A 197 1.16 -9.13 -9.98
N SER A 198 1.34 -10.34 -10.50
CA SER A 198 2.27 -10.61 -11.61
C SER A 198 1.66 -10.36 -12.99
N MET A 199 0.35 -10.10 -13.07
CA MET A 199 -0.35 -9.98 -14.34
C MET A 199 -0.19 -8.58 -14.95
N PRO A 200 0.01 -8.47 -16.27
CA PRO A 200 -0.02 -7.19 -16.97
C PRO A 200 -1.34 -6.45 -16.74
N GLY A 201 -1.25 -5.15 -16.45
CA GLY A 201 -2.44 -4.31 -16.24
C GLY A 201 -3.04 -4.38 -14.83
N VAL A 202 -2.47 -5.17 -13.91
CA VAL A 202 -2.86 -5.16 -12.50
C VAL A 202 -2.00 -4.14 -11.73
N SER A 203 -2.66 -3.20 -11.05
CA SER A 203 -1.98 -2.22 -10.20
C SER A 203 -1.65 -2.79 -8.82
N ASN A 204 -2.59 -3.52 -8.23
CA ASN A 204 -2.41 -4.16 -6.93
C ASN A 204 -3.45 -5.26 -6.67
N ALA A 205 -3.17 -6.12 -5.69
CA ALA A 205 -4.13 -7.12 -5.21
C ALA A 205 -4.00 -7.34 -3.71
N PHE A 206 -5.13 -7.47 -3.02
CA PHE A 206 -5.14 -7.67 -1.58
C PHE A 206 -6.29 -8.57 -1.16
N GLU A 207 -6.08 -9.27 -0.07
CA GLU A 207 -7.18 -9.87 0.68
C GLU A 207 -8.09 -8.76 1.20
N GLN A 208 -9.38 -8.96 0.95
CA GLN A 208 -10.46 -8.12 1.42
C GLN A 208 -10.94 -8.71 2.74
N VAL A 209 -10.56 -8.05 3.84
CA VAL A 209 -10.96 -8.46 5.18
C VAL A 209 -12.29 -7.78 5.50
N PRO A 210 -13.33 -8.52 5.94
CA PRO A 210 -14.59 -7.92 6.32
C PRO A 210 -14.40 -6.86 7.40
N ALA A 211 -15.20 -5.79 7.35
CA ALA A 211 -15.24 -4.80 8.42
C ALA A 211 -15.43 -5.51 9.77
N PRO A 212 -14.75 -5.08 10.86
CA PRO A 212 -15.09 -5.53 12.20
C PRO A 212 -16.58 -5.28 12.42
N GLN A 213 -17.38 -6.33 12.59
CA GLN A 213 -18.77 -6.16 12.93
C GLN A 213 -18.81 -5.60 14.34
N THR A 214 -19.34 -4.39 14.54
CA THR A 214 -19.67 -3.91 15.88
C THR A 214 -20.57 -4.98 16.51
N PRO A 215 -20.18 -5.60 17.62
CA PRO A 215 -21.03 -6.60 18.26
C PRO A 215 -22.40 -5.94 18.54
N PRO A 216 -23.52 -6.66 18.32
CA PRO A 216 -24.83 -6.11 18.61
C PRO A 216 -24.81 -5.61 20.06
N ALA A 217 -25.23 -4.36 20.26
CA ALA A 217 -25.31 -3.78 21.60
C ALA A 217 -26.03 -4.78 22.49
N SER A 218 -25.32 -5.34 23.48
CA SER A 218 -25.93 -6.22 24.47
C SER A 218 -27.12 -5.46 25.04
N THR A 219 -28.32 -5.92 24.71
CA THR A 219 -29.54 -5.55 25.40
C THR A 219 -29.42 -6.13 26.80
N SER A 220 -28.70 -5.42 27.66
CA SER A 220 -28.77 -5.62 29.10
C SER A 220 -30.22 -5.36 29.49
N ARG A 221 -30.96 -6.45 29.65
CA ARG A 221 -32.32 -6.47 30.16
C ARG A 221 -32.29 -5.73 31.51
N PRO A 222 -33.09 -4.67 31.71
CA PRO A 222 -33.17 -4.05 33.02
C PRO A 222 -33.63 -5.12 34.02
N ALA A 223 -32.87 -5.28 35.10
CA ALA A 223 -33.28 -6.09 36.22
C ALA A 223 -34.50 -5.41 36.86
N GLU A 224 -35.55 -6.21 37.04
CA GLU A 224 -36.79 -5.85 37.74
C GLU A 224 -36.59 -6.02 39.25
#